data_AF-A0AA37LQX5-F1
#
_entry.id   AF-A0AA37LQX5-F1
#
_cell.length_a   1.000
_cell.length_b   1.000
_cell.length_c   1.000
_cell.angle_alpha   90.00
_cell.angle_beta   90.00
_cell.angle_gamma   90.00
#
_symmetry.space_group_name_H-M   'P 1'
#
loop_
_entity.id
_entity.type
_entity.pdbx_description
1 polymer ?
#
loop_
_entity_poly.entity_id
_entity_poly.type
_entity_poly.pdbx_seq_one_letter_code
_entity_poly.pdbx_strand_id
1 'polypeptide(L)'
;MHPLTVVTSVFVVFLAAAVVESDSHPGIVNALEASQCDCETNGVAGGQCGEVFEQLDCTGSRVNIVKPDCSQLCNKVTDKRVTSLRVSGDGNIANTVTCYMYSDEGCNAEVRRSNAVSQSWQRQCLNVEGQTVKSWKCLKGC
;
A
#
# COMPACT_ATOMS: atom_id res chain seq x y z
N MET A 1 -3.00 64.72 36.84
CA MET A 1 -4.34 65.15 36.40
C MET A 1 -4.19 65.69 34.97
N HIS A 2 -5.02 65.22 34.05
CA HIS A 2 -4.94 65.31 32.57
C HIS A 2 -4.83 66.77 32.01
N PRO A 3 -4.42 66.96 30.73
CA PRO A 3 -5.37 66.79 29.63
C PRO A 3 -4.84 66.03 28.38
N LEU A 4 -5.77 65.32 27.73
CA LEU A 4 -5.71 64.88 26.34
C LEU A 4 -5.65 66.09 25.40
N THR A 5 -5.03 65.91 24.23
CA THR A 5 -5.53 66.55 23.01
C THR A 5 -5.35 65.61 21.82
N VAL A 6 -6.49 65.32 21.18
CA VAL A 6 -6.67 64.52 19.96
C VAL A 6 -6.32 65.38 18.76
N VAL A 7 -5.57 64.82 17.80
CA VAL A 7 -5.53 65.35 16.42
C VAL A 7 -5.66 64.17 15.45
N THR A 8 -6.84 64.09 14.83
CA THR A 8 -7.14 63.27 13.66
C THR A 8 -6.60 63.95 12.40
N SER A 9 -5.89 63.21 11.55
CA SER A 9 -6.07 63.32 10.09
C SER A 9 -5.58 62.06 9.39
N VAL A 10 -6.52 61.47 8.66
CA VAL A 10 -6.37 60.40 7.67
C VAL A 10 -5.53 60.90 6.50
N PHE A 11 -4.69 60.07 5.89
CA PHE A 11 -4.65 59.82 4.44
C PHE A 11 -3.80 58.58 4.11
N VAL A 12 -4.15 58.01 2.96
CA VAL A 12 -4.11 56.59 2.55
C VAL A 12 -2.75 56.19 1.93
N VAL A 13 -2.69 54.94 1.49
CA VAL A 13 -1.88 54.34 0.40
C VAL A 13 -0.50 53.78 0.82
N PHE A 14 0.00 52.60 0.45
CA PHE A 14 -0.25 51.67 -0.67
C PHE A 14 -0.09 50.20 -0.26
N LEU A 15 -0.85 49.31 -0.92
CA LEU A 15 -0.58 47.88 -1.04
C LEU A 15 0.78 47.67 -1.74
N ALA A 16 1.73 47.03 -1.05
CA ALA A 16 2.87 46.40 -1.69
C ALA A 16 2.76 44.89 -1.44
N ALA A 17 2.32 44.17 -2.47
CA ALA A 17 2.38 42.72 -2.51
C ALA A 17 3.86 42.30 -2.48
N ALA A 18 4.24 41.50 -1.47
CA ALA A 18 5.54 40.87 -1.46
C ALA A 18 5.57 39.83 -2.60
N VAL A 19 6.33 40.14 -3.64
CA VAL A 19 6.67 39.21 -4.72
C VAL A 19 7.64 38.20 -4.11
N VAL A 20 7.22 36.94 -4.00
CA VAL A 20 8.12 35.84 -3.66
C VAL A 20 8.77 35.41 -4.97
N GLU A 21 10.03 35.79 -5.17
CA GLU A 21 10.85 35.28 -6.27
C GLU A 21 11.28 33.83 -5.97
N SER A 22 10.72 32.93 -6.79
CA SER A 22 11.36 31.84 -7.52
C SER A 22 12.62 31.18 -6.91
N ASP A 23 12.49 29.91 -6.53
CA ASP A 23 13.54 28.96 -6.87
C ASP A 23 13.06 27.51 -7.08
N SER A 24 13.61 26.90 -8.13
CA SER A 24 13.79 25.46 -8.38
C SER A 24 12.62 24.51 -8.71
N HIS A 25 12.47 24.28 -10.03
CA HIS A 25 12.66 22.98 -10.72
C HIS A 25 11.61 21.83 -10.57
N PRO A 26 11.56 20.92 -11.57
CA PRO A 26 10.35 20.50 -12.24
C PRO A 26 9.85 19.17 -11.73
N GLY A 27 8.61 18.89 -12.09
CA GLY A 27 8.00 17.60 -11.88
C GLY A 27 6.68 17.84 -11.21
N ILE A 28 5.65 17.80 -12.03
CA ILE A 28 4.35 17.30 -11.63
C ILE A 28 4.64 15.95 -10.99
N VAL A 29 4.98 15.94 -9.71
CA VAL A 29 4.96 14.75 -8.90
C VAL A 29 3.52 14.31 -9.02
N ASN A 30 3.32 13.21 -9.74
CA ASN A 30 2.10 12.44 -9.71
C ASN A 30 1.87 12.04 -8.25
N ALA A 31 1.37 13.01 -7.48
CA ALA A 31 0.59 12.85 -6.29
C ALA A 31 -0.85 12.47 -6.69
N LEU A 32 -1.01 11.84 -7.86
CA LEU A 32 -2.08 10.90 -8.10
C LEU A 32 -1.80 9.70 -7.20
N GLU A 33 -2.12 9.91 -5.92
CA GLU A 33 -2.82 8.92 -5.15
C GLU A 33 -2.15 7.55 -5.26
N ALA A 34 -1.09 7.38 -4.47
CA ALA A 34 -1.04 6.24 -3.58
C ALA A 34 -2.33 6.23 -2.72
N SER A 35 -3.48 6.03 -3.37
CA SER A 35 -4.63 5.37 -2.80
C SER A 35 -4.04 4.09 -2.25
N GLN A 36 -3.75 4.12 -0.95
CA GLN A 36 -3.60 2.93 -0.15
C GLN A 36 -4.90 2.17 -0.37
N CYS A 37 -4.92 1.35 -1.42
CA CYS A 37 -5.98 0.42 -1.68
C CYS A 37 -5.93 -0.57 -0.52
N ASP A 38 -6.63 -0.23 0.54
CA ASP A 38 -6.89 -1.15 1.62
C ASP A 38 -7.43 -2.43 1.02
N CYS A 39 -6.83 -3.50 1.47
CA CYS A 39 -6.83 -4.81 0.88
C CYS A 39 -8.18 -5.55 1.01
N GLU A 40 -9.31 -4.87 0.90
CA GLU A 40 -10.51 -5.31 1.64
C GLU A 40 -11.85 -4.95 0.97
N THR A 41 -11.89 -4.23 -0.15
CA THR A 41 -13.18 -3.82 -0.74
C THR A 41 -13.69 -4.80 -1.79
N ASN A 42 -14.69 -5.62 -1.42
CA ASN A 42 -15.48 -6.39 -2.40
C ASN A 42 -16.22 -5.44 -3.36
N GLY A 43 -16.41 -5.89 -4.59
CA GLY A 43 -17.14 -5.16 -5.62
C GLY A 43 -16.33 -4.04 -6.27
N VAL A 44 -15.10 -3.78 -5.81
CA VAL A 44 -14.18 -2.83 -6.44
C VAL A 44 -13.28 -3.57 -7.42
N ALA A 45 -13.36 -3.22 -8.70
CA ALA A 45 -12.44 -3.75 -9.71
C ALA A 45 -10.99 -3.42 -9.30
N GLY A 46 -10.15 -4.45 -9.17
CA GLY A 46 -8.77 -4.27 -8.66
C GLY A 46 -8.65 -4.28 -7.13
N GLY A 47 -9.74 -4.58 -6.42
CA GLY A 47 -9.81 -4.69 -4.95
C GLY A 47 -9.06 -5.90 -4.39
N GLN A 48 -8.72 -6.88 -5.22
CA GLN A 48 -7.99 -8.07 -4.80
C GLN A 48 -6.55 -7.74 -4.41
N CYS A 49 -5.99 -8.48 -3.46
CA CYS A 49 -4.63 -8.24 -2.99
C CYS A 49 -4.00 -9.42 -2.24
N GLY A 50 -2.68 -9.31 -2.03
CA GLY A 50 -1.94 -10.07 -1.03
C GLY A 50 -1.21 -9.14 -0.07
N GLU A 51 -1.14 -9.49 1.22
CA GLU A 51 -0.40 -8.73 2.23
C GLU A 51 0.54 -9.66 2.98
N VAL A 52 1.76 -9.21 3.20
CA VAL A 52 2.83 -10.04 3.77
C VAL A 52 3.23 -9.51 5.13
N PHE A 53 3.44 -10.38 6.11
CA PHE A 53 3.64 -9.99 7.51
C PHE A 53 4.85 -10.67 8.16
N GLU A 54 5.40 -9.99 9.17
CA GLU A 54 6.56 -10.43 9.94
C GLU A 54 6.25 -11.51 10.99
N GLN A 55 4.97 -11.65 11.38
CA GLN A 55 4.52 -12.61 12.40
C GLN A 55 3.51 -13.60 11.82
N LEU A 56 3.21 -14.66 12.58
CA LEU A 56 2.17 -15.63 12.23
C LEU A 56 0.78 -14.98 12.31
N ASP A 57 -0.20 -15.65 11.74
CA ASP A 57 -1.61 -15.27 11.75
C ASP A 57 -1.88 -13.90 11.12
N CYS A 58 -0.99 -13.45 10.23
CA CYS A 58 -1.09 -12.18 9.52
C CYS A 58 -1.16 -10.98 10.49
N THR A 59 -0.35 -11.07 11.56
CA THR A 59 -0.21 -10.06 12.60
C THR A 59 1.14 -9.35 12.53
N GLY A 60 1.35 -8.37 13.41
CA GLY A 60 2.58 -7.58 13.43
C GLY A 60 2.70 -6.61 12.26
N SER A 61 3.93 -6.20 11.95
CA SER A 61 4.18 -5.25 10.87
C SER A 61 3.97 -5.87 9.50
N ARG A 62 3.27 -5.15 8.63
CA ARG A 62 3.14 -5.49 7.21
C ARG A 62 4.45 -5.18 6.49
N VAL A 63 5.00 -6.18 5.82
CA VAL A 63 6.23 -6.13 5.02
C VAL A 63 5.96 -5.60 3.63
N ASN A 64 4.85 -6.03 3.00
CA ASN A 64 4.55 -5.69 1.61
C ASN A 64 3.04 -5.80 1.33
N ILE A 65 2.57 -5.11 0.29
CA ILE A 65 1.25 -5.27 -0.34
C ILE A 65 1.49 -5.61 -1.81
N VAL A 66 0.95 -6.74 -2.23
CA VAL A 66 0.99 -7.20 -3.61
C VAL A 66 -0.36 -6.94 -4.27
N LYS A 67 -0.33 -6.39 -5.48
CA LYS A 67 -1.50 -6.36 -6.39
C LYS A 67 -1.39 -7.53 -7.37
N PRO A 68 -2.20 -8.60 -7.20
CA PRO A 68 -2.13 -9.79 -8.02
C PRO A 68 -2.55 -9.51 -9.46
N ASP A 69 -1.76 -10.02 -10.39
CA ASP A 69 -1.97 -10.00 -11.83
C ASP A 69 -1.44 -11.32 -12.45
N CYS A 70 -1.28 -11.39 -13.77
CA CYS A 70 -0.69 -12.55 -14.45
C CYS A 70 0.78 -12.42 -14.83
N SER A 71 1.50 -11.42 -14.31
CA SER A 71 2.91 -11.19 -14.61
C SER A 71 3.84 -12.24 -14.01
N GLN A 72 3.35 -13.03 -13.04
CA GLN A 72 4.16 -13.95 -12.23
C GLN A 72 5.34 -13.29 -11.51
N LEU A 73 5.25 -12.00 -11.20
CA LEU A 73 6.30 -11.27 -10.49
C LEU A 73 6.66 -11.96 -9.16
N CYS A 74 7.93 -12.33 -9.03
CA CYS A 74 8.49 -12.90 -7.81
C CYS A 74 9.02 -11.78 -6.91
N ASN A 75 8.42 -11.64 -5.72
CA ASN A 75 8.84 -10.66 -4.72
C ASN A 75 9.83 -11.33 -3.77
N LYS A 76 10.98 -10.70 -3.55
CA LYS A 76 12.03 -11.23 -2.67
C LYS A 76 11.93 -10.61 -1.29
N VAL A 77 12.26 -11.42 -0.27
CA VAL A 77 12.58 -10.90 1.06
C VAL A 77 13.84 -10.06 0.95
N THR A 78 13.80 -8.85 1.49
CA THR A 78 14.99 -8.00 1.66
C THR A 78 15.45 -8.10 3.11
N ASP A 79 15.01 -7.18 3.96
CA ASP A 79 15.58 -7.00 5.32
C ASP A 79 14.63 -7.50 6.42
N LYS A 80 13.34 -7.60 6.11
CA LYS A 80 12.29 -7.99 7.06
C LYS A 80 11.96 -9.47 6.91
N ARG A 81 11.96 -10.18 8.03
CA ARG A 81 11.50 -11.57 8.07
C ARG A 81 10.05 -11.65 7.59
N VAL A 82 9.73 -12.68 6.82
CA VAL A 82 8.36 -12.99 6.40
C VAL A 82 7.96 -14.34 6.98
N THR A 83 6.78 -14.41 7.59
CA THR A 83 6.25 -15.66 8.17
C THR A 83 4.80 -15.94 7.80
N SER A 84 4.04 -14.92 7.40
CA SER A 84 2.67 -15.13 6.94
C SER A 84 2.28 -14.22 5.78
N LEU A 85 1.24 -14.66 5.05
CA LEU A 85 0.69 -13.95 3.90
C LEU A 85 -0.83 -14.03 3.93
N ARG A 86 -1.50 -12.87 3.90
CA ARG A 86 -2.95 -12.75 3.75
C ARG A 86 -3.31 -12.58 2.29
N VAL A 87 -4.34 -13.26 1.82
CA VAL A 87 -4.87 -13.13 0.46
C VAL A 87 -6.36 -12.79 0.49
N SER A 88 -6.78 -11.85 -0.34
CA SER A 88 -8.16 -11.38 -0.46
C SER A 88 -8.54 -11.23 -1.94
N GLY A 89 -9.76 -11.64 -2.30
CA GLY A 89 -10.33 -11.41 -3.63
C GLY A 89 -11.07 -10.07 -3.75
N ASP A 90 -11.55 -9.75 -4.95
CA ASP A 90 -12.31 -8.51 -5.26
C ASP A 90 -13.84 -8.72 -5.25
N GLY A 91 -14.31 -9.93 -4.97
CA GLY A 91 -15.73 -10.30 -5.00
C GLY A 91 -16.19 -10.90 -6.34
N ASN A 92 -15.38 -10.85 -7.39
CA ASN A 92 -15.73 -11.43 -8.69
C ASN A 92 -15.38 -12.93 -8.73
N ILE A 93 -16.40 -13.79 -8.83
CA ILE A 93 -16.23 -15.25 -8.83
C ILE A 93 -15.41 -15.79 -10.01
N ALA A 94 -15.36 -15.06 -11.13
CA ALA A 94 -14.55 -15.42 -12.29
C ALA A 94 -13.06 -15.06 -12.10
N ASN A 95 -12.74 -14.25 -11.08
CA ASN A 95 -11.40 -13.76 -10.80
C ASN A 95 -10.95 -14.22 -9.41
N THR A 96 -10.27 -15.35 -9.35
CA THR A 96 -9.66 -15.83 -8.12
C THR A 96 -8.22 -15.34 -7.99
N VAL A 97 -7.79 -15.15 -6.75
CA VAL A 97 -6.39 -14.88 -6.40
C VAL A 97 -5.80 -16.09 -5.71
N THR A 98 -4.59 -16.46 -6.12
CA THR A 98 -3.78 -17.46 -5.41
C THR A 98 -2.43 -16.86 -5.07
N CYS A 99 -2.02 -16.99 -3.82
CA CYS A 99 -0.70 -16.55 -3.36
C CYS A 99 0.16 -17.73 -2.91
N TYR A 100 1.45 -17.57 -3.08
CA TYR A 100 2.47 -18.60 -2.93
C TYR A 100 3.63 -18.04 -2.13
N MET A 101 4.21 -18.86 -1.26
CA MET A 101 5.41 -18.54 -0.48
C MET A 101 6.47 -19.60 -0.77
N TYR A 102 7.73 -19.18 -0.86
CA TYR A 102 8.84 -20.01 -1.31
C TYR A 102 10.04 -19.91 -0.37
N SER A 103 10.81 -20.99 -0.31
CA SER A 103 12.04 -21.09 0.49
C SER A 103 13.30 -20.58 -0.23
N ASP A 104 13.22 -20.38 -1.56
CA ASP A 104 14.24 -19.74 -2.37
C ASP A 104 13.83 -18.32 -2.79
N GLU A 105 14.78 -17.57 -3.35
CA GLU A 105 14.53 -16.19 -3.81
C GLU A 105 13.91 -16.08 -5.20
N GLY A 106 13.87 -17.18 -5.97
CA GLY A 106 13.42 -17.19 -7.37
C GLY A 106 12.01 -17.71 -7.56
N CYS A 107 11.25 -17.92 -6.48
CA CYS A 107 9.90 -18.50 -6.51
C CYS A 107 9.83 -19.90 -7.15
N ASN A 108 10.77 -20.80 -6.83
CA ASN A 108 10.85 -22.14 -7.41
C ASN A 108 10.52 -23.27 -6.42
N ALA A 109 10.85 -23.10 -5.15
CA ALA A 109 10.70 -24.09 -4.07
C ALA A 109 9.54 -23.69 -3.14
N GLU A 110 8.31 -24.01 -3.56
CA GLU A 110 7.07 -23.68 -2.83
C GLU A 110 7.06 -24.33 -1.45
N VAL A 111 6.78 -23.54 -0.43
CA VAL A 111 6.57 -24.03 0.95
C VAL A 111 5.13 -23.90 1.41
N ARG A 112 4.38 -22.98 0.79
CA ARG A 112 2.96 -22.74 1.11
C ARG A 112 2.24 -22.07 -0.04
N ARG A 113 0.94 -22.34 -0.14
CA ARG A 113 0.03 -21.74 -1.11
C ARG A 113 -1.36 -21.56 -0.50
N SER A 114 -2.07 -20.51 -0.88
CA SER A 114 -3.48 -20.34 -0.56
C SER A 114 -4.38 -21.20 -1.42
N ASN A 115 -5.66 -21.30 -1.03
CA ASN A 115 -6.69 -21.64 -2.00
C ASN A 115 -6.89 -20.47 -2.98
N ALA A 116 -7.67 -20.73 -4.04
CA ALA A 116 -8.15 -19.70 -4.94
C ALA A 116 -9.24 -18.86 -4.23
N VAL A 117 -8.97 -17.59 -3.95
CA VAL A 117 -9.86 -16.69 -3.22
C VAL A 117 -10.49 -15.68 -4.17
N SER A 118 -11.82 -15.70 -4.32
CA SER A 118 -12.56 -14.69 -5.11
C SER A 118 -13.19 -13.61 -4.24
N GLN A 119 -13.54 -13.91 -2.98
CA GLN A 119 -14.24 -12.98 -2.10
C GLN A 119 -13.31 -12.40 -1.04
N SER A 120 -13.36 -11.10 -0.77
CA SER A 120 -12.56 -10.46 0.28
C SER A 120 -12.94 -10.95 1.69
N TRP A 121 -14.21 -11.31 1.92
CA TRP A 121 -14.67 -11.86 3.20
C TRP A 121 -14.23 -13.32 3.41
N GLN A 122 -13.81 -14.02 2.34
CA GLN A 122 -13.20 -15.36 2.40
C GLN A 122 -11.68 -15.30 2.49
N ARG A 123 -11.12 -14.15 2.90
CA ARG A 123 -9.68 -13.97 3.02
C ARG A 123 -9.02 -15.10 3.80
N GLN A 124 -7.84 -15.48 3.34
CA GLN A 124 -7.06 -16.55 3.96
C GLN A 124 -5.74 -16.00 4.45
N CYS A 125 -5.32 -16.43 5.63
CA CYS A 125 -3.97 -16.22 6.12
C CYS A 125 -3.17 -17.51 5.97
N LEU A 126 -2.02 -17.42 5.31
CA LEU A 126 -1.06 -18.50 5.17
C LEU A 126 0.01 -18.32 6.23
N ASN A 127 0.20 -19.34 7.05
CA ASN A 127 1.31 -19.42 8.00
C ASN A 127 2.40 -20.36 7.45
N VAL A 128 3.66 -19.96 7.66
CA VAL A 128 4.83 -20.80 7.42
C VAL A 128 5.59 -20.96 8.73
N GLU A 129 5.51 -22.16 9.30
CA GLU A 129 6.21 -22.54 10.52
C GLU A 129 7.41 -23.43 10.21
N GLY A 130 8.50 -23.27 10.95
CA GLY A 130 9.69 -24.11 10.83
C GLY A 130 10.49 -23.95 9.53
N GLN A 131 10.09 -23.06 8.63
CA GLN A 131 10.78 -22.79 7.36
C GLN A 131 11.03 -21.29 7.19
N THR A 132 12.12 -20.94 6.49
CA THR A 132 12.40 -19.55 6.11
C THR A 132 11.76 -19.24 4.77
N VAL A 133 10.87 -18.26 4.74
CA VAL A 133 10.36 -17.69 3.49
C VAL A 133 11.41 -16.74 2.93
N LYS A 134 11.71 -16.85 1.64
CA LYS A 134 12.65 -15.98 0.92
C LYS A 134 12.03 -15.26 -0.27
N SER A 135 10.91 -15.76 -0.79
CA SER A 135 10.14 -15.03 -1.80
C SER A 135 8.66 -15.42 -1.78
N TRP A 136 7.84 -14.61 -2.45
CA TRP A 136 6.41 -14.85 -2.62
C TRP A 136 5.91 -14.28 -3.95
N LYS A 137 4.78 -14.80 -4.42
CA LYS A 137 4.03 -14.21 -5.55
C LYS A 137 2.54 -14.39 -5.36
N CYS A 138 1.76 -13.53 -6.00
CA CYS A 138 0.30 -13.63 -6.03
C CYS A 138 -0.19 -13.47 -7.47
N LEU A 139 -1.10 -14.34 -7.88
CA LEU A 139 -1.63 -14.42 -9.24
C LEU A 139 -3.13 -14.18 -9.25
N LYS A 140 -3.67 -13.53 -10.28
CA LYS A 140 -5.11 -13.34 -10.50
C LYS A 140 -5.56 -13.94 -11.83
N GLY A 141 -6.45 -14.92 -11.80
CA GLY A 141 -7.12 -15.41 -13.03
C GLY A 141 -6.16 -16.02 -14.07
N CYS A 142 -5.05 -16.57 -13.57
CA CYS A 142 -4.08 -17.38 -14.28
C CYS A 142 -4.07 -18.76 -13.59
#